data_AF-A0A6B0YS10-F1
#
_entry.id   AF-A0A6B0YS10-F1
#
_cell.length_a   1.000
_cell.length_b   1.000
_cell.length_c   1.000
_cell.angle_alpha   90.00
_cell.angle_beta   90.00
_cell.angle_gamma   90.00
#
_symmetry.space_group_name_H-M   'P 1'
#
loop_
_entity.id
_entity.type
_entity.pdbx_description
1 polymer ?
#
loop_
_entity_poly.entity_id
_entity_poly.type
_entity_poly.pdbx_seq_one_letter_code
_entity_poly.pdbx_strand_id
1 'polypeptide(L)'
;MTQEDYRLTEEQIQLFEVFGFLVRRSLFSPEEMNRINEEFDRRLASIPEETDPEEKRIFNNWGNRTPATPFISSLLEDPRIYLPAEQLIDEDSVPVHSNANSYESNTEWHPDWSDPHLLAIKNVMYLQPTTADRGALRVIPGSHKNPLHEELFGMGLRSRFGPTRAPFLEESGLSGEDIPCYVFSSNPGDVIIFNQLTWHAAFGGYRDRRTCTFNFYGTPRTPEAVESMRKVVERIPDIRKNLGTVGLQYHPWWLENPENSPRRARWISWLEEWGFVEAYNS
;
A
#
# COMPACT_ATOMS: atom_id res chain seq x y z
N MET A 1 14.23 6.73 15.97
CA MET A 1 15.53 6.21 15.49
C MET A 1 15.29 4.76 15.12
N THR A 2 15.71 4.31 13.94
CA THR A 2 15.57 2.90 13.57
C THR A 2 16.59 2.07 14.35
N GLN A 3 16.15 0.99 15.00
CA GLN A 3 17.06 0.08 15.69
C GLN A 3 17.93 -0.68 14.67
N GLU A 4 19.12 -1.11 15.07
CA GLU A 4 20.07 -1.85 14.20
C GLU A 4 19.51 -3.21 13.75
N ASP A 5 18.63 -3.82 14.54
CA ASP A 5 17.92 -5.06 14.22
C ASP A 5 16.60 -4.83 13.44
N TYR A 6 16.32 -3.56 13.09
CA TYR A 6 15.14 -3.09 12.38
C TYR A 6 13.80 -3.31 13.08
N ARG A 7 13.80 -3.78 14.33
CA ARG A 7 12.59 -3.99 15.11
C ARG A 7 11.97 -2.66 15.54
N LEU A 8 10.67 -2.72 15.76
CA LEU A 8 9.92 -1.68 16.43
C LEU A 8 10.10 -1.81 17.95
N THR A 9 10.32 -0.68 18.61
CA THR A 9 10.19 -0.55 20.08
C THR A 9 8.74 -0.74 20.52
N GLU A 10 8.51 -1.06 21.79
CA GLU A 10 7.16 -1.09 22.38
C GLU A 10 6.44 0.25 22.21
N GLU A 11 7.12 1.39 22.35
CA GLU A 11 6.53 2.71 22.17
C GLU A 11 6.05 2.94 20.72
N GLN A 12 6.82 2.49 19.73
CA GLN A 12 6.43 2.56 18.32
C GLN A 12 5.21 1.69 18.02
N ILE A 13 5.12 0.50 18.64
CA ILE A 13 3.94 -0.37 18.52
C ILE A 13 2.73 0.32 19.14
N GLN A 14 2.85 0.88 20.35
CA GLN A 14 1.76 1.63 21.00
C GLN A 14 1.32 2.85 20.18
N LEU A 15 2.25 3.59 19.57
CA LEU A 15 1.92 4.69 18.67
C LEU A 15 1.11 4.20 17.46
N PHE A 16 1.52 3.09 16.85
CA PHE A 16 0.77 2.50 15.74
C PHE A 16 -0.62 2.05 16.17
N GLU A 17 -0.75 1.37 17.31
CA GLU A 17 -2.04 0.93 17.83
C GLU A 17 -2.99 2.11 18.08
N VAL A 18 -2.50 3.20 18.66
CA VAL A 18 -3.33 4.38 18.99
C VAL A 18 -3.66 5.21 17.75
N PHE A 19 -2.67 5.50 16.89
CA PHE A 19 -2.82 6.46 15.80
C PHE A 19 -3.01 5.83 14.42
N GLY A 20 -2.77 4.53 14.27
CA GLY A 20 -2.98 3.78 13.04
C GLY A 20 -1.80 3.83 12.07
N PHE A 21 -0.72 4.53 12.41
CA PHE A 21 0.45 4.64 11.54
C PHE A 21 1.76 4.90 12.30
N LEU A 22 2.88 4.65 11.62
CA LEU A 22 4.24 4.91 12.07
C LEU A 22 5.08 5.44 10.90
N VAL A 23 5.93 6.42 11.16
CA VAL A 23 6.91 6.92 10.18
C VAL A 23 8.32 6.47 10.54
N ARG A 24 9.04 5.90 9.58
CA ARG A 24 10.43 5.45 9.69
C ARG A 24 11.28 6.25 8.72
N ARG A 25 12.02 7.22 9.25
CA ARG A 25 12.84 8.15 8.48
C ARG A 25 14.16 7.51 8.05
N SER A 26 14.59 7.80 6.83
CA SER A 26 15.87 7.41 6.25
C SER A 26 16.19 5.93 6.42
N LEU A 27 15.18 5.09 6.19
CA LEU A 27 15.25 3.63 6.33
C LEU A 27 16.09 2.99 5.22
N PHE A 28 16.10 3.61 4.05
CA PHE A 28 16.94 3.23 2.90
C PHE A 28 17.92 4.34 2.58
N SER A 29 19.15 3.95 2.27
CA SER A 29 20.23 4.85 1.92
C SER A 29 20.03 5.49 0.54
N PRO A 30 20.70 6.62 0.25
CA PRO A 30 20.67 7.21 -1.09
C PRO A 30 21.11 6.25 -2.20
N GLU A 31 22.06 5.35 -1.94
CA GLU A 31 22.53 4.35 -2.90
C GLU A 31 21.41 3.33 -3.23
N GLU A 32 20.73 2.83 -2.21
CA GLU A 32 19.59 1.93 -2.40
C GLU A 32 18.44 2.63 -3.14
N MET A 33 18.17 3.90 -2.80
CA MET A 33 17.15 4.70 -3.48
C MET A 33 17.50 4.95 -4.95
N ASN A 34 18.78 5.12 -5.30
CA ASN A 34 19.20 5.22 -6.70
C ASN A 34 18.94 3.90 -7.44
N ARG A 35 19.30 2.76 -6.84
CA ARG A 35 19.05 1.44 -7.43
C ARG A 35 17.55 1.18 -7.64
N ILE A 36 16.71 1.57 -6.69
CA ILE A 36 15.24 1.49 -6.82
C ILE A 36 14.76 2.36 -7.98
N ASN A 37 15.23 3.62 -8.08
CA ASN A 37 14.83 4.51 -9.16
C ASN A 37 15.27 3.98 -10.54
N GLU A 38 16.48 3.43 -10.67
CA GLU A 38 16.94 2.84 -11.94
C GLU A 38 16.08 1.65 -12.38
N GLU A 39 15.70 0.76 -11.45
CA GLU A 39 14.78 -0.34 -11.75
C GLU A 39 13.38 0.18 -12.13
N PHE A 40 12.90 1.18 -11.39
CA PHE A 40 11.61 1.82 -11.65
C PHE A 40 11.58 2.48 -13.03
N ASP A 41 12.61 3.23 -13.41
CA ASP A 41 12.71 3.91 -14.70
C ASP A 41 12.75 2.90 -15.86
N ARG A 42 13.58 1.86 -15.74
CA ARG A 42 13.63 0.79 -16.75
C ARG A 42 12.26 0.13 -16.93
N ARG A 43 11.57 -0.17 -15.83
CA ARG A 43 10.24 -0.80 -15.88
C ARG A 43 9.17 0.14 -16.42
N LEU A 44 9.16 1.40 -15.98
CA LEU A 44 8.22 2.41 -16.47
C LEU A 44 8.36 2.62 -17.98
N ALA A 45 9.60 2.59 -18.49
CA ALA A 45 9.87 2.72 -19.92
C ALA A 45 9.41 1.51 -20.76
N SER A 46 9.30 0.31 -20.17
CA SER A 46 8.82 -0.89 -20.89
C SER A 46 7.30 -0.99 -20.98
N ILE A 47 6.58 -0.33 -20.07
CA ILE A 47 5.12 -0.42 -19.97
C ILE A 47 4.39 -0.14 -21.30
N PRO A 48 4.74 0.89 -22.10
CA PRO A 48 4.05 1.15 -23.37
C PRO A 48 4.10 -0.01 -24.37
N GLU A 49 5.09 -0.90 -24.29
CA GLU A 49 5.22 -2.07 -25.16
C GLU A 49 4.30 -3.23 -24.71
N GLU A 50 3.83 -3.19 -23.47
CA GLU A 50 3.03 -4.26 -22.82
C GLU A 50 1.55 -3.90 -22.69
N THR A 51 1.17 -2.68 -23.04
CA THR A 51 -0.20 -2.18 -22.87
C THR A 51 -0.77 -1.65 -24.16
N ASP A 52 -2.06 -1.88 -24.39
CA ASP A 52 -2.78 -1.29 -25.51
C ASP A 52 -2.86 0.25 -25.33
N PRO A 53 -2.40 1.05 -26.31
CA PRO A 53 -2.51 2.51 -26.25
C PRO A 53 -3.95 3.02 -26.10
N GLU A 54 -4.96 2.24 -26.50
CA GLU A 54 -6.37 2.59 -26.36
C GLU A 54 -6.94 2.23 -24.97
N GLU A 55 -6.24 1.42 -24.18
CA GLU A 55 -6.65 1.05 -22.84
C GLU A 55 -6.48 2.24 -21.88
N LYS A 56 -7.62 2.75 -21.39
CA LYS A 56 -7.64 3.84 -20.41
C LYS A 56 -7.18 3.32 -19.06
N ARG A 57 -6.00 3.78 -18.63
CA ARG A 57 -5.46 3.57 -17.28
C ARG A 57 -5.58 4.85 -16.46
N ILE A 58 -5.82 4.70 -15.16
CA ILE A 58 -5.88 5.84 -14.24
C ILE A 58 -4.47 6.40 -14.01
N PHE A 59 -3.47 5.52 -13.93
CA PHE A 59 -2.04 5.84 -13.82
C PHE A 59 -1.20 4.58 -14.15
N ASN A 60 0.11 4.72 -14.27
CA ASN A 60 0.99 3.56 -14.49
C ASN A 60 1.19 2.78 -13.19
N ASN A 61 0.81 1.50 -13.20
CA ASN A 61 1.00 0.60 -12.05
C ASN A 61 1.38 -0.82 -12.50
N TRP A 62 2.27 -1.48 -11.77
CA TRP A 62 2.59 -2.91 -11.87
C TRP A 62 2.86 -3.53 -10.48
N GLY A 63 2.90 -4.85 -10.40
CA GLY A 63 3.26 -5.58 -9.18
C GLY A 63 4.78 -5.63 -8.94
N ASN A 64 5.20 -5.54 -7.68
CA ASN A 64 6.62 -5.60 -7.25
C ASN A 64 7.16 -7.04 -7.18
N ARG A 65 6.52 -8.03 -7.80
CA ARG A 65 6.98 -9.42 -7.80
C ARG A 65 7.43 -9.81 -9.20
N THR A 66 8.34 -9.05 -9.79
CA THR A 66 8.71 -9.20 -11.20
C THR A 66 10.23 -9.26 -11.37
N PRO A 67 10.75 -10.17 -12.23
CA PRO A 67 12.18 -10.24 -12.49
C PRO A 67 12.72 -8.98 -13.20
N ALA A 68 11.85 -8.11 -13.73
CA ALA A 68 12.24 -6.84 -14.32
C ALA A 68 12.77 -5.82 -13.28
N THR A 69 12.37 -5.96 -12.01
CA THR A 69 12.81 -5.10 -10.90
C THR A 69 13.24 -5.96 -9.72
N PRO A 70 14.39 -6.67 -9.83
CA PRO A 70 14.79 -7.68 -8.84
C PRO A 70 15.12 -7.08 -7.47
N PHE A 71 15.71 -5.89 -7.38
CA PHE A 71 15.97 -5.23 -6.11
C PHE A 71 14.69 -4.80 -5.43
N ILE A 72 13.76 -4.14 -6.16
CA ILE A 72 12.44 -3.79 -5.61
C ILE A 72 11.70 -5.06 -5.15
N SER A 73 11.79 -6.15 -5.91
CA SER A 73 11.17 -7.43 -5.54
C SER A 73 11.74 -8.03 -4.26
N SER A 74 13.06 -7.91 -4.05
CA SER A 74 13.71 -8.39 -2.82
C SER A 74 13.27 -7.64 -1.57
N LEU A 75 12.73 -6.41 -1.69
CA LEU A 75 12.30 -5.61 -0.54
C LEU A 75 11.14 -6.26 0.25
N LEU A 76 10.36 -7.16 -0.38
CA LEU A 76 9.35 -7.94 0.33
C LEU A 76 9.94 -8.82 1.44
N GLU A 77 11.16 -9.31 1.25
CA GLU A 77 11.90 -10.13 2.21
C GLU A 77 12.97 -9.35 2.97
N ASP A 78 13.00 -8.03 2.81
CA ASP A 78 13.90 -7.18 3.58
C ASP A 78 13.39 -7.03 5.02
N PRO A 79 14.22 -7.28 6.04
CA PRO A 79 13.82 -7.18 7.46
C PRO A 79 13.32 -5.79 7.84
N ARG A 80 13.74 -4.73 7.13
CA ARG A 80 13.21 -3.37 7.31
C ARG A 80 11.73 -3.28 6.91
N ILE A 81 11.21 -4.19 6.10
CA ILE A 81 9.81 -4.18 5.65
C ILE A 81 9.00 -5.26 6.37
N TYR A 82 9.46 -6.52 6.39
CA TYR A 82 8.63 -7.61 6.92
C TYR A 82 8.62 -7.68 8.45
N LEU A 83 9.71 -7.34 9.16
CA LEU A 83 9.74 -7.46 10.63
C LEU A 83 8.71 -6.53 11.31
N PRO A 84 8.55 -5.25 10.90
CA PRO A 84 7.45 -4.44 11.40
C PRO A 84 6.07 -5.06 11.17
N ALA A 85 5.85 -5.72 10.03
CA ALA A 85 4.58 -6.40 9.76
C ALA A 85 4.37 -7.58 10.73
N GLU A 86 5.42 -8.36 10.99
CA GLU A 86 5.37 -9.45 11.98
C GLU A 86 5.08 -8.94 13.39
N GLN A 87 5.62 -7.77 13.77
CA GLN A 87 5.40 -7.18 15.09
C GLN A 87 4.04 -6.50 15.25
N LEU A 88 3.49 -5.93 14.17
CA LEU A 88 2.23 -5.17 14.21
C LEU A 88 1.01 -6.02 13.88
N ILE A 89 1.18 -7.14 13.17
CA ILE A 89 0.11 -8.04 12.78
C ILE A 89 0.22 -9.36 13.53
N ASP A 90 1.20 -10.19 13.15
CA ASP A 90 1.55 -11.49 13.73
C ASP A 90 2.75 -12.08 12.96
N GLU A 91 3.49 -13.01 13.56
CA GLU A 91 4.68 -13.66 12.96
C GLU A 91 4.40 -14.38 11.62
N ASP A 92 3.14 -14.77 11.37
CA ASP A 92 2.70 -15.43 10.14
C ASP A 92 2.11 -14.46 9.10
N SER A 93 2.30 -13.15 9.27
CA SER A 93 1.85 -12.16 8.29
C SER A 93 2.38 -12.42 6.88
N VAL A 94 1.53 -12.16 5.88
CA VAL A 94 1.79 -12.50 4.47
C VAL A 94 1.72 -11.26 3.61
N PRO A 95 2.71 -11.01 2.72
CA PRO A 95 2.60 -9.94 1.75
C PRO A 95 1.60 -10.33 0.67
N VAL A 96 0.43 -9.69 0.67
CA VAL A 96 -0.65 -9.95 -0.29
C VAL A 96 -0.50 -9.03 -1.49
N HIS A 97 -0.50 -7.72 -1.26
CA HIS A 97 -0.46 -6.73 -2.33
C HIS A 97 0.83 -5.91 -2.28
N SER A 98 1.48 -5.69 -3.41
CA SER A 98 2.76 -4.98 -3.45
C SER A 98 2.99 -4.41 -4.84
N ASN A 99 3.02 -3.08 -4.93
CA ASN A 99 2.87 -2.37 -6.20
C ASN A 99 3.88 -1.23 -6.32
N ALA A 100 4.26 -0.95 -7.56
CA ALA A 100 4.94 0.28 -7.95
C ALA A 100 3.96 1.13 -8.74
N ASN A 101 3.85 2.41 -8.39
CA ASN A 101 2.85 3.32 -8.96
C ASN A 101 3.52 4.61 -9.40
N SER A 102 3.16 5.11 -10.58
CA SER A 102 3.50 6.44 -11.09
C SER A 102 2.20 7.22 -11.30
N TYR A 103 1.76 7.94 -10.26
CA TYR A 103 0.50 8.69 -10.25
C TYR A 103 0.54 9.96 -11.09
N GLU A 104 -0.64 10.46 -11.46
CA GLU A 104 -0.80 11.75 -12.16
C GLU A 104 -1.79 12.72 -11.48
N SER A 105 -2.57 12.26 -10.50
CA SER A 105 -3.68 13.01 -9.91
C SER A 105 -3.72 12.94 -8.38
N ASN A 106 -4.65 13.69 -7.78
CA ASN A 106 -4.97 13.59 -6.37
C ASN A 106 -5.58 12.23 -6.02
N THR A 107 -5.42 11.85 -4.76
CA THR A 107 -6.12 10.74 -4.14
C THR A 107 -7.01 11.31 -3.05
N GLU A 108 -8.34 11.20 -3.24
CA GLU A 108 -9.34 11.70 -2.28
C GLU A 108 -9.34 10.89 -0.97
N TRP A 109 -10.01 11.39 0.06
CA TRP A 109 -10.13 10.72 1.36
C TRP A 109 -10.83 9.37 1.25
N HIS A 110 -10.14 8.33 1.70
CA HIS A 110 -10.66 6.96 1.79
C HIS A 110 -9.82 6.13 2.77
N PRO A 111 -10.36 5.04 3.33
CA PRO A 111 -9.55 3.92 3.75
C PRO A 111 -9.35 2.93 2.59
N ASP A 112 -8.30 2.11 2.64
CA ASP A 112 -8.06 1.05 1.62
C ASP A 112 -9.14 -0.05 1.75
N TRP A 113 -9.64 -0.27 2.97
CA TRP A 113 -10.71 -1.22 3.28
C TRP A 113 -11.64 -0.65 4.36
N SER A 114 -12.80 -1.26 4.57
CA SER A 114 -13.76 -0.80 5.59
C SER A 114 -14.21 -1.89 6.57
N ASP A 115 -13.79 -3.14 6.36
CA ASP A 115 -14.12 -4.23 7.28
C ASP A 115 -13.11 -4.28 8.43
N PRO A 116 -13.53 -4.07 9.69
CA PRO A 116 -12.63 -4.04 10.84
C PRO A 116 -12.09 -5.42 11.25
N HIS A 117 -12.62 -6.52 10.71
CA HIS A 117 -12.22 -7.87 11.10
C HIS A 117 -10.91 -8.34 10.46
N LEU A 118 -10.36 -7.57 9.53
CA LEU A 118 -9.14 -7.91 8.80
C LEU A 118 -8.04 -6.91 9.14
N LEU A 119 -7.02 -7.38 9.87
CA LEU A 119 -5.84 -6.56 10.14
C LEU A 119 -4.89 -6.63 8.95
N ALA A 120 -4.79 -5.53 8.23
CA ALA A 120 -3.84 -5.35 7.14
C ALA A 120 -3.11 -4.02 7.29
N ILE A 121 -1.81 -4.02 6.96
CA ILE A 121 -0.99 -2.82 6.98
C ILE A 121 -0.35 -2.59 5.62
N LYS A 122 -0.06 -1.33 5.32
CA LYS A 122 0.56 -0.87 4.09
C LYS A 122 1.80 -0.06 4.41
N ASN A 123 2.93 -0.51 3.86
CA ASN A 123 4.16 0.27 3.82
C ASN A 123 4.17 1.09 2.55
N VAL A 124 4.42 2.40 2.64
CA VAL A 124 4.53 3.29 1.48
C VAL A 124 5.88 4.00 1.52
N MET A 125 6.59 3.88 0.41
CA MET A 125 7.84 4.58 0.15
C MET A 125 7.64 5.49 -1.06
N TYR A 126 7.95 6.78 -0.92
CA TYR A 126 8.03 7.70 -2.05
C TYR A 126 9.43 7.68 -2.64
N LEU A 127 9.54 7.71 -3.97
CA LEU A 127 10.83 7.71 -4.65
C LEU A 127 11.37 9.13 -4.92
N GLN A 128 10.55 10.15 -4.69
CA GLN A 128 10.92 11.57 -4.76
C GLN A 128 10.45 12.30 -3.50
N PRO A 129 11.02 13.48 -3.17
CA PRO A 129 10.52 14.28 -2.06
C PRO A 129 9.06 14.70 -2.26
N THR A 130 8.28 14.61 -1.19
CA THR A 130 6.88 15.07 -1.14
C THR A 130 6.67 16.04 0.01
N THR A 131 5.79 17.01 -0.22
CA THR A 131 5.38 18.04 0.75
C THR A 131 3.85 18.16 0.72
N ALA A 132 3.27 18.93 1.65
CA ALA A 132 1.82 19.12 1.73
C ALA A 132 1.21 19.56 0.38
N ASP A 133 1.86 20.49 -0.31
CA ASP A 133 1.48 21.00 -1.63
C ASP A 133 1.99 20.14 -2.80
N ARG A 134 2.76 19.09 -2.52
CA ARG A 134 3.40 18.21 -3.50
C ARG A 134 3.12 16.74 -3.21
N GLY A 135 1.85 16.39 -3.18
CA GLY A 135 1.40 15.00 -3.29
C GLY A 135 1.72 14.11 -2.08
N ALA A 136 2.11 14.68 -0.94
CA ALA A 136 2.37 13.92 0.27
C ALA A 136 1.11 13.20 0.77
N LEU A 137 1.31 11.96 1.24
CA LEU A 137 0.28 11.20 1.93
C LEU A 137 -0.14 11.96 3.19
N ARG A 138 -1.45 12.01 3.40
CA ARG A 138 -2.09 12.52 4.60
C ARG A 138 -2.81 11.38 5.27
N VAL A 139 -2.76 11.33 6.58
CA VAL A 139 -3.49 10.34 7.39
C VAL A 139 -4.25 11.04 8.50
N ILE A 140 -5.47 10.59 8.80
CA ILE A 140 -6.23 11.06 9.96
C ILE A 140 -5.86 10.15 11.14
N PRO A 141 -5.11 10.63 12.15
CA PRO A 141 -4.68 9.79 13.25
C PRO A 141 -5.86 9.18 14.01
N GLY A 142 -5.79 7.87 14.28
CA GLY A 142 -6.83 7.13 15.01
C GLY A 142 -8.05 6.73 14.18
N SER A 143 -8.13 7.13 12.91
CA SER A 143 -9.27 6.85 12.03
C SER A 143 -9.41 5.39 11.59
N HIS A 144 -8.45 4.52 11.96
CA HIS A 144 -8.57 3.06 11.82
C HIS A 144 -9.49 2.43 12.87
N LYS A 145 -9.92 3.20 13.88
CA LYS A 145 -10.76 2.74 14.98
C LYS A 145 -12.12 3.43 15.01
N ASN A 146 -13.10 2.71 15.52
CA ASN A 146 -14.41 3.25 15.86
C ASN A 146 -14.34 4.08 17.17
N PRO A 147 -15.15 5.15 17.31
CA PRO A 147 -16.22 5.56 16.38
C PRO A 147 -15.73 6.37 15.17
N LEU A 148 -14.53 6.95 15.22
CA LEU A 148 -14.05 7.90 14.21
C LEU A 148 -14.10 7.35 12.78
N HIS A 149 -13.74 6.08 12.57
CA HIS A 149 -13.79 5.44 11.25
C HIS A 149 -15.19 5.54 10.61
N GLU A 150 -16.24 5.14 11.35
CA GLU A 150 -17.63 5.20 10.91
C GLU A 150 -18.18 6.62 10.87
N GLU A 151 -17.73 7.51 11.75
CA GLU A 151 -18.13 8.93 11.73
C GLU A 151 -17.66 9.63 10.44
N LEU A 152 -16.47 9.30 9.94
CA LEU A 152 -15.95 9.83 8.67
C LEU A 152 -16.75 9.31 7.45
N PHE A 153 -17.24 8.06 7.51
CA PHE A 153 -18.21 7.56 6.52
C PHE A 153 -19.54 8.28 6.65
N GLY A 154 -20.09 8.37 7.86
CA GLY A 154 -21.40 8.96 8.17
C GLY A 154 -21.50 10.44 7.81
N MET A 155 -20.42 11.20 7.97
CA MET A 155 -20.37 12.60 7.54
C MET A 155 -20.31 12.75 6.01
N GLY A 156 -20.02 11.67 5.26
CA GLY A 156 -19.91 11.69 3.81
C GLY A 156 -18.55 12.15 3.30
N LEU A 157 -17.46 11.81 4.00
CA LEU A 157 -16.10 12.19 3.59
C LEU A 157 -15.53 11.31 2.46
N ARG A 158 -16.10 10.13 2.20
CA ARG A 158 -15.71 9.30 1.06
C ARG A 158 -16.48 9.70 -0.19
N SER A 159 -15.76 9.81 -1.31
CA SER A 159 -16.41 9.95 -2.63
C SER A 159 -17.29 8.73 -2.91
N ARG A 160 -18.49 8.97 -3.47
CA ARG A 160 -19.45 7.90 -3.75
C ARG A 160 -19.08 7.14 -5.02
N PHE A 161 -18.53 7.80 -6.06
CA PHE A 161 -18.18 7.19 -7.35
C PHE A 161 -17.20 8.03 -8.20
N GLY A 162 -16.15 7.40 -8.75
CA GLY A 162 -15.28 8.02 -9.76
C GLY A 162 -14.61 9.34 -9.29
N PRO A 163 -14.35 10.31 -10.19
CA PRO A 163 -13.64 11.55 -9.85
C PRO A 163 -14.53 12.57 -9.11
N THR A 164 -15.65 12.16 -8.53
CA THR A 164 -16.56 13.09 -7.82
C THR A 164 -15.98 13.45 -6.46
N ARG A 165 -16.15 14.71 -6.05
CA ARG A 165 -15.77 15.14 -4.69
C ARG A 165 -16.64 14.43 -3.65
N ALA A 166 -16.10 14.32 -2.44
CA ALA A 166 -16.86 13.82 -1.31
C ALA A 166 -18.07 14.75 -1.03
N PRO A 167 -19.28 14.21 -0.77
CA PRO A 167 -20.48 15.01 -0.50
C PRO A 167 -20.29 16.09 0.55
N PHE A 168 -19.60 15.76 1.66
CA PHE A 168 -19.30 16.73 2.71
C PHE A 168 -18.52 17.94 2.21
N LEU A 169 -17.51 17.72 1.36
CA LEU A 169 -16.67 18.78 0.83
C LEU A 169 -17.44 19.65 -0.17
N GLU A 170 -18.31 19.04 -0.98
CA GLU A 170 -19.18 19.75 -1.90
C GLU A 170 -20.20 20.65 -1.17
N GLU A 171 -20.86 20.13 -0.13
CA GLU A 171 -21.88 20.86 0.63
C GLU A 171 -21.29 21.95 1.53
N SER A 172 -20.12 21.71 2.13
CA SER A 172 -19.48 22.67 3.03
C SER A 172 -18.68 23.77 2.32
N GLY A 173 -18.30 23.54 1.05
CA GLY A 173 -17.38 24.42 0.31
C GLY A 173 -15.91 24.26 0.74
N LEU A 174 -15.59 23.31 1.62
CA LEU A 174 -14.23 22.97 2.01
C LEU A 174 -13.52 22.15 0.92
N SER A 175 -12.20 22.24 0.91
CA SER A 175 -11.32 21.37 0.13
C SER A 175 -10.90 20.14 0.94
N GLY A 176 -10.40 19.10 0.28
CA GLY A 176 -9.89 17.93 0.97
C GLY A 176 -8.68 18.25 1.86
N GLU A 177 -7.91 19.26 1.50
CA GLU A 177 -6.79 19.81 2.24
C GLU A 177 -7.18 20.48 3.56
N ASP A 178 -8.43 20.91 3.71
CA ASP A 178 -8.93 21.55 4.94
C ASP A 178 -9.23 20.55 6.07
N ILE A 179 -9.25 19.24 5.76
CA ILE A 179 -9.49 18.19 6.76
C ILE A 179 -8.27 18.04 7.69
N PRO A 180 -8.44 18.18 9.02
CA PRO A 180 -7.35 18.03 9.97
C PRO A 180 -6.68 16.66 9.88
N CYS A 181 -5.37 16.65 9.64
CA CYS A 181 -4.62 15.42 9.42
C CYS A 181 -3.13 15.58 9.74
N TYR A 182 -2.42 14.45 9.78
CA TYR A 182 -0.97 14.41 9.74
C TYR A 182 -0.50 14.34 8.28
N VAL A 183 0.45 15.20 7.91
CA VAL A 183 1.06 15.21 6.57
C VAL A 183 2.41 14.51 6.60
N PHE A 184 2.54 13.39 5.90
CA PHE A 184 3.82 12.70 5.70
C PHE A 184 4.64 13.36 4.60
N SER A 185 5.20 14.54 4.90
CA SER A 185 6.24 15.14 4.05
C SER A 185 7.46 14.24 4.09
N SER A 186 7.84 13.67 2.95
CA SER A 186 8.75 12.53 2.84
C SER A 186 9.97 12.87 1.99
N ASN A 187 11.13 12.36 2.37
CA ASN A 187 12.30 12.29 1.49
C ASN A 187 12.50 10.85 1.00
N PRO A 188 13.15 10.63 -0.17
CA PRO A 188 13.55 9.31 -0.60
C PRO A 188 14.28 8.55 0.52
N GLY A 189 13.83 7.33 0.78
CA GLY A 189 14.32 6.47 1.86
C GLY A 189 13.46 6.49 3.12
N ASP A 190 12.54 7.44 3.27
CA ASP A 190 11.52 7.40 4.32
C ASP A 190 10.41 6.39 3.96
N VAL A 191 9.88 5.71 4.98
CA VAL A 191 8.73 4.81 4.85
C VAL A 191 7.67 5.17 5.88
N ILE A 192 6.41 5.21 5.47
CA ILE A 192 5.26 5.21 6.38
C ILE A 192 4.59 3.85 6.36
N ILE A 193 4.28 3.33 7.55
CA ILE A 193 3.51 2.12 7.76
C ILE A 193 2.16 2.56 8.31
N PHE A 194 1.05 2.12 7.72
CA PHE A 194 -0.27 2.42 8.27
C PHE A 194 -1.23 1.23 8.18
N ASN A 195 -2.14 1.12 9.14
CA ASN A 195 -3.26 0.20 9.10
C ASN A 195 -4.18 0.60 7.95
N GLN A 196 -4.58 -0.34 7.08
CA GLN A 196 -5.36 -0.07 5.87
C GLN A 196 -6.77 0.51 6.14
N LEU A 197 -7.26 0.46 7.38
CA LEU A 197 -8.49 1.15 7.81
C LEU A 197 -8.25 2.64 8.12
N THR A 198 -7.00 3.09 8.19
CA THR A 198 -6.66 4.50 8.42
C THR A 198 -7.10 5.30 7.20
N TRP A 199 -7.95 6.30 7.43
CA TRP A 199 -8.35 7.25 6.42
C TRP A 199 -7.17 8.08 5.96
N HIS A 200 -6.97 8.09 4.66
CA HIS A 200 -5.84 8.74 4.04
C HIS A 200 -6.21 9.38 2.70
N ALA A 201 -5.40 10.35 2.29
CA ALA A 201 -5.54 11.09 1.04
C ALA A 201 -4.17 11.61 0.59
N ALA A 202 -4.09 12.11 -0.63
CA ALA A 202 -2.90 12.81 -1.10
C ALA A 202 -3.27 13.86 -2.14
N PHE A 203 -3.17 15.14 -1.76
CA PHE A 203 -3.44 16.30 -2.61
C PHE A 203 -2.16 16.99 -3.08
N GLY A 204 -2.27 17.80 -4.13
CA GLY A 204 -1.11 18.34 -4.85
C GLY A 204 -0.45 17.27 -5.72
N GLY A 205 -1.24 16.33 -6.24
CA GLY A 205 -0.79 15.30 -7.16
C GLY A 205 -0.18 15.91 -8.43
N TYR A 206 0.86 15.28 -8.93
CA TYR A 206 1.58 15.70 -10.12
C TYR A 206 1.98 14.45 -10.91
N ARG A 207 2.25 14.64 -12.20
CA ARG A 207 2.67 13.55 -13.09
C ARG A 207 3.95 12.89 -12.59
N ASP A 208 3.96 11.57 -12.64
CA ASP A 208 5.10 10.75 -12.23
C ASP A 208 5.46 10.90 -10.74
N ARG A 209 4.44 11.03 -9.88
CA ARG A 209 4.62 10.88 -8.43
C ARG A 209 4.72 9.39 -8.11
N ARG A 210 5.92 8.95 -7.70
CA ARG A 210 6.25 7.51 -7.62
C ARG A 210 6.14 6.97 -6.21
N THR A 211 5.55 5.78 -6.09
CA THR A 211 5.59 4.99 -4.85
C THR A 211 5.93 3.53 -5.10
N CYS A 212 6.57 2.92 -4.12
CA CYS A 212 6.55 1.48 -3.91
C CYS A 212 5.74 1.18 -2.63
N THR A 213 4.83 0.21 -2.72
CA THR A 213 4.00 -0.20 -1.58
C THR A 213 4.15 -1.68 -1.29
N PHE A 214 4.12 -2.05 0.01
CA PHE A 214 4.23 -3.44 0.46
C PHE A 214 3.17 -3.69 1.54
N ASN A 215 2.15 -4.48 1.22
CA ASN A 215 0.96 -4.63 2.05
C ASN A 215 0.92 -6.04 2.63
N PHE A 216 0.84 -6.11 3.96
CA PHE A 216 0.85 -7.37 4.72
C PHE A 216 -0.49 -7.57 5.41
N TYR A 217 -0.95 -8.82 5.40
CA TYR A 217 -2.23 -9.23 5.94
C TYR A 217 -1.98 -10.25 7.05
N GLY A 218 -2.80 -10.20 8.10
CA GLY A 218 -2.83 -11.25 9.12
C GLY A 218 -3.59 -12.46 8.64
N THR A 219 -3.19 -13.64 9.12
CA THR A 219 -3.99 -14.85 8.96
C THR A 219 -5.33 -14.68 9.69
N PRO A 220 -6.47 -14.84 9.01
CA PRO A 220 -7.77 -14.66 9.67
C PRO A 220 -8.06 -15.85 10.60
N ARG A 221 -8.27 -15.57 11.89
CA ARG A 221 -8.46 -16.61 12.94
C ARG A 221 -9.89 -16.70 13.47
N THR A 222 -10.75 -15.73 13.18
CA THR A 222 -12.16 -15.75 13.58
C THR A 222 -13.07 -15.99 12.37
N PRO A 223 -14.30 -16.51 12.56
CA PRO A 223 -15.26 -16.68 11.46
C PRO A 223 -15.50 -15.38 10.68
N GLU A 224 -15.58 -14.24 11.38
CA GLU A 224 -15.76 -12.93 10.76
C GLU A 224 -14.55 -12.56 9.91
N ALA A 225 -13.33 -12.72 10.43
CA ALA A 225 -12.11 -12.44 9.67
C ALA A 225 -11.96 -13.34 8.44
N VAL A 226 -12.34 -14.62 8.54
CA VAL A 226 -12.34 -15.58 7.43
C VAL A 226 -13.30 -15.12 6.33
N GLU A 227 -14.50 -14.70 6.73
CA GLU A 227 -15.49 -14.17 5.80
C GLU A 227 -15.02 -12.86 5.15
N SER A 228 -14.43 -11.95 5.92
CA SER A 228 -13.82 -10.73 5.39
C SER A 228 -12.71 -11.02 4.39
N MET A 229 -11.86 -12.01 4.65
CA MET A 229 -10.79 -12.43 3.74
C MET A 229 -11.35 -12.96 2.42
N ARG A 230 -12.40 -13.79 2.45
CA ARG A 230 -13.06 -14.26 1.23
C ARG A 230 -13.61 -13.12 0.39
N LYS A 231 -14.26 -12.13 1.02
CA LYS A 231 -14.75 -10.93 0.33
C LYS A 231 -13.63 -10.10 -0.30
N VAL A 232 -12.44 -10.06 0.32
CA VAL A 232 -11.27 -9.43 -0.31
C VAL A 232 -10.92 -10.17 -1.59
N VAL A 233 -10.80 -11.50 -1.52
CA VAL A 233 -10.40 -12.33 -2.67
C VAL A 233 -11.40 -12.20 -3.82
N GLU A 234 -12.70 -12.26 -3.53
CA GLU A 234 -13.78 -12.12 -4.51
C GLU A 234 -13.76 -10.77 -5.26
N ARG A 235 -13.26 -9.70 -4.63
CA ARG A 235 -13.19 -8.35 -5.24
C ARG A 235 -11.92 -8.11 -6.05
N ILE A 236 -10.91 -8.97 -5.98
CA ILE A 236 -9.63 -8.77 -6.66
C ILE A 236 -9.78 -8.57 -8.17
N PRO A 237 -10.59 -9.35 -8.91
CA PRO A 237 -10.74 -9.16 -10.36
C PRO A 237 -11.23 -7.75 -10.72
N ASP A 238 -12.20 -7.22 -9.96
CA ASP A 238 -12.71 -5.86 -10.14
C ASP A 238 -11.64 -4.80 -9.79
N ILE A 239 -10.89 -5.00 -8.70
CA ILE A 239 -9.80 -4.11 -8.30
C ILE A 239 -8.73 -4.04 -9.39
N ARG A 240 -8.29 -5.20 -9.90
CA ARG A 240 -7.28 -5.27 -10.96
C ARG A 240 -7.74 -4.55 -12.23
N LYS A 241 -8.97 -4.82 -12.65
CA LYS A 241 -9.57 -4.16 -13.83
C LYS A 241 -9.65 -2.64 -13.65
N ASN A 242 -10.04 -2.17 -12.46
CA ASN A 242 -10.18 -0.74 -12.18
C ASN A 242 -8.83 -0.01 -12.10
N LEU A 243 -7.78 -0.67 -11.59
CA LEU A 243 -6.45 -0.08 -11.48
C LEU A 243 -5.67 -0.10 -12.81
N GLY A 244 -5.98 -1.04 -13.71
CA GLY A 244 -5.23 -1.21 -14.95
C GLY A 244 -3.79 -1.68 -14.70
N THR A 245 -3.60 -2.54 -13.69
CA THR A 245 -2.30 -3.06 -13.29
C THR A 245 -1.64 -3.83 -14.43
N VAL A 246 -0.44 -3.41 -14.83
CA VAL A 246 0.34 -4.01 -15.90
C VAL A 246 1.07 -5.25 -15.38
N GLY A 247 0.95 -6.35 -16.12
CA GLY A 247 1.55 -7.63 -15.77
C GLY A 247 0.83 -8.37 -14.63
N LEU A 248 1.53 -9.32 -14.01
CA LEU A 248 1.00 -10.19 -12.97
C LEU A 248 1.36 -9.66 -11.58
N GLN A 249 0.42 -9.75 -10.63
CA GLN A 249 0.69 -9.45 -9.21
C GLN A 249 1.58 -10.52 -8.56
N TYR A 250 1.46 -11.77 -9.02
CA TYR A 250 2.27 -12.91 -8.61
C TYR A 250 2.93 -13.55 -9.84
N HIS A 251 4.07 -13.01 -10.26
CA HIS A 251 4.78 -13.55 -11.42
C HIS A 251 5.31 -14.97 -11.15
N PRO A 252 5.30 -15.89 -12.14
CA PRO A 252 5.80 -17.26 -12.00
C PRO A 252 7.22 -17.34 -11.42
N TRP A 253 8.16 -16.53 -11.89
CA TRP A 253 9.52 -16.41 -11.32
C TRP A 253 9.55 -16.22 -9.80
N TRP A 254 8.63 -15.42 -9.23
CA TRP A 254 8.57 -15.23 -7.78
C TRP A 254 7.97 -16.45 -7.08
N LEU A 255 6.91 -17.05 -7.66
CA LEU A 255 6.24 -18.25 -7.17
C LEU A 255 7.14 -19.50 -7.22
N GLU A 256 8.04 -19.59 -8.18
CA GLU A 256 9.04 -20.66 -8.28
C GLU A 256 10.04 -20.65 -7.12
N ASN A 257 10.15 -19.53 -6.39
CA ASN A 257 11.04 -19.36 -5.26
C ASN A 257 12.48 -19.85 -5.54
N PRO A 258 13.16 -19.30 -6.56
CA PRO A 258 14.44 -19.82 -7.06
C PRO A 258 15.56 -19.84 -6.01
N GLU A 259 15.47 -18.99 -4.99
CA GLU A 259 16.43 -18.90 -3.87
C GLU A 259 16.13 -19.90 -2.75
N ASN A 260 15.07 -20.71 -2.88
CA ASN A 260 14.58 -21.65 -1.88
C ASN A 260 14.34 -20.99 -0.50
N SER A 261 13.84 -19.74 -0.50
CA SER A 261 13.52 -19.02 0.73
C SER A 261 12.39 -19.74 1.49
N PRO A 262 12.61 -20.22 2.73
CA PRO A 262 11.55 -20.84 3.52
C PRO A 262 10.41 -19.87 3.84
N ARG A 263 10.73 -18.58 3.96
CA ARG A 263 9.76 -17.50 4.19
C ARG A 263 8.85 -17.34 2.98
N ARG A 264 9.43 -17.21 1.79
CA ARG A 264 8.67 -17.09 0.54
C ARG A 264 7.82 -18.34 0.31
N ALA A 265 8.35 -19.54 0.57
CA ALA A 265 7.60 -20.79 0.46
C ALA A 265 6.33 -20.79 1.34
N ARG A 266 6.44 -20.35 2.61
CA ARG A 266 5.28 -20.22 3.50
C ARG A 266 4.26 -19.23 2.96
N TRP A 267 4.71 -18.07 2.49
CA TRP A 267 3.82 -17.06 1.91
C TRP A 267 3.10 -17.58 0.68
N ILE A 268 3.81 -18.24 -0.25
CA ILE A 268 3.21 -18.82 -1.47
C ILE A 268 2.12 -19.82 -1.09
N SER A 269 2.42 -20.77 -0.19
CA SER A 269 1.43 -21.76 0.26
C SER A 269 0.16 -21.11 0.82
N TRP A 270 0.31 -20.05 1.63
CA TRP A 270 -0.83 -19.32 2.20
C TRP A 270 -1.62 -18.58 1.11
N LEU A 271 -0.93 -17.92 0.17
CA LEU A 271 -1.55 -17.18 -0.93
C LEU A 271 -2.33 -18.10 -1.86
N GLU A 272 -1.84 -19.31 -2.10
CA GLU A 272 -2.51 -20.35 -2.87
C GLU A 272 -3.72 -20.91 -2.10
N GLU A 273 -3.58 -21.23 -0.82
CA GLU A 273 -4.67 -21.73 0.04
C GLU A 273 -5.87 -20.78 0.06
N TRP A 274 -5.60 -19.46 0.12
CA TRP A 274 -6.62 -18.42 0.13
C TRP A 274 -7.10 -17.99 -1.27
N GLY A 275 -6.55 -18.55 -2.35
CA GLY A 275 -6.96 -18.24 -3.72
C GLY A 275 -6.49 -16.88 -4.25
N PHE A 276 -5.55 -16.22 -3.58
CA PHE A 276 -5.01 -14.93 -4.03
C PHE A 276 -4.24 -15.04 -5.34
N VAL A 277 -3.47 -16.11 -5.52
CA VAL A 277 -2.67 -16.32 -6.74
C VAL A 277 -3.60 -16.43 -7.95
N GLU A 278 -4.63 -17.27 -7.87
CA GLU A 278 -5.63 -17.44 -8.91
C GLU A 278 -6.38 -16.13 -9.17
N ALA A 279 -6.91 -15.48 -8.13
CA ALA A 279 -7.71 -14.28 -8.28
C ALA A 279 -6.96 -13.13 -8.96
N TYR A 280 -5.67 -12.93 -8.65
CA TYR A 280 -4.87 -11.86 -9.25
C TYR A 280 -4.29 -12.21 -10.63
N ASN A 281 -4.03 -13.49 -10.91
CA ASN A 281 -3.43 -13.93 -12.17
C ASN A 281 -4.46 -14.43 -13.20
N SER A 282 -5.75 -14.46 -12.85
CA SER A 282 -6.86 -14.81 -13.75
C SER A 282 -7.07 -13.84 -14.91
#